data_AF-A0A965AI61-F1
#
_entry.id   AF-A0A965AI61-F1
#
_cell.length_a   1.000
_cell.length_b   1.000
_cell.length_c   1.000
_cell.angle_alpha   90.00
_cell.angle_beta   90.00
_cell.angle_gamma   90.00
#
_symmetry.space_group_name_H-M   'P 1'
#
loop_
_entity.id
_entity.type
_entity.pdbx_description
1 polymer ?
#
loop_
_entity_poly.entity_id
_entity_poly.type
_entity_poly.pdbx_seq_one_letter_code
_entity_poly.pdbx_strand_id
1 'polypeptide(L)'
;MKGNKRWLFWAGGALIALVVLGMVLQAVRNLLWDTALRVEDGQLSHAERELLRGQEALMKALSRNASDRELEQLMRELQNAMNRFMRELAKKLQSQQNANEAMPFDPTSRIMQTSDMQRMMDQIRQMMRAGSRDAARQMLSQLRNMLESLRNARVMRANPQAQRGNQALRQLQEMIRRQGDLMDQTFRQSQGRNPGRNQMQRGVREQQQLREMLQKFQKMMQGMMPGNGKGMQSLGQAGKAMEDAAKALGNGQPGQAVGPQGQALEALQRAGRGMIRQMMNQFARGSGIGFGRDFNPLRGMRDPLGRDWGDEDLEGVGDDINRVKVPDIGTIERVQDILNELRNRAGQRHRPQLELDYIERLLRRF
;
A
#
# COMPACT_ATOMS: atom_id res chain seq x y z
N MET A 1 42.37 23.67 75.20
CA MET A 1 43.78 23.47 74.84
C MET A 1 44.00 22.02 74.44
N LYS A 2 44.67 21.80 73.28
CA LYS A 2 45.25 20.54 72.75
C LYS A 2 44.22 19.46 72.36
N GLY A 3 44.31 18.75 71.24
CA GLY A 3 45.38 18.60 70.26
C GLY A 3 45.18 17.26 69.53
N ASN A 4 44.67 17.38 68.31
CA ASN A 4 44.62 16.50 67.14
C ASN A 4 45.50 15.21 67.03
N LYS A 5 44.92 14.22 66.31
CA LYS A 5 45.49 13.14 65.45
C LYS A 5 46.04 11.84 66.07
N ARG A 6 45.33 10.73 65.82
CA ARG A 6 45.89 9.50 65.19
C ARG A 6 44.90 8.94 64.16
N TRP A 7 45.40 8.77 62.94
CA TRP A 7 44.75 8.20 61.75
C TRP A 7 44.93 6.67 61.68
N LEU A 8 44.18 6.06 60.75
CA LEU A 8 44.20 4.69 60.23
C LEU A 8 43.53 3.62 61.11
N PHE A 9 42.34 3.17 60.68
CA PHE A 9 41.98 1.76 60.44
C PHE A 9 40.46 1.63 60.21
N TRP A 10 39.89 2.26 59.18
CA TRP A 10 38.53 1.94 58.72
C TRP A 10 38.40 2.20 57.20
N ALA A 11 39.12 1.44 56.40
CA ALA A 11 38.93 1.40 54.94
C ALA A 11 38.36 0.05 54.44
N GLY A 12 38.03 -0.89 55.34
CA GLY A 12 37.60 -2.24 54.94
C GLY A 12 36.09 -2.46 54.78
N GLY A 13 35.25 -1.74 55.54
CA GLY A 13 33.80 -2.02 55.58
C GLY A 13 32.95 -1.29 54.55
N ALA A 14 33.32 -0.07 54.17
CA ALA A 14 32.52 0.76 53.28
C ALA A 14 32.63 0.36 51.79
N LEU A 15 33.71 -0.32 51.40
CA LEU A 15 33.91 -0.76 50.01
C LEU A 15 33.14 -2.03 49.66
N ILE A 16 32.86 -2.93 50.61
CA ILE A 16 32.08 -4.15 50.34
C ILE A 16 30.59 -3.85 50.23
N ALA A 17 30.06 -2.92 51.05
CA ALA A 17 28.67 -2.49 50.93
C ALA A 17 28.39 -1.75 49.61
N LEU A 18 29.33 -0.96 49.10
CA LEU A 18 29.21 -0.27 47.80
C LEU A 18 29.34 -1.23 46.60
N VAL A 19 30.08 -2.34 46.72
CA VAL A 19 30.20 -3.35 45.64
C VAL A 19 28.97 -4.26 45.57
N VAL A 20 28.41 -4.67 46.72
CA VAL A 20 27.18 -5.50 46.74
C VAL A 20 25.94 -4.69 46.34
N LEU A 21 25.85 -3.41 46.73
CA LEU A 21 24.78 -2.51 46.26
C LEU A 21 24.93 -2.20 44.75
N GLY A 22 26.15 -2.10 44.24
CA GLY A 22 26.45 -1.93 42.81
C GLY A 22 26.09 -3.14 41.94
N MET A 23 26.28 -4.38 42.43
CA MET A 23 25.90 -5.60 41.70
C MET A 23 24.39 -5.85 41.69
N VAL A 24 23.68 -5.54 42.79
CA VAL A 24 22.21 -5.67 42.82
C VAL A 24 21.52 -4.60 41.97
N LEU A 25 22.08 -3.38 41.89
CA LEU A 25 21.55 -2.35 40.99
C LEU A 25 21.71 -2.69 39.50
N GLN A 26 22.76 -3.43 39.09
CA GLN A 26 22.89 -3.89 37.69
C GLN A 26 21.95 -5.06 37.36
N ALA A 27 21.78 -6.02 38.27
CA ALA A 27 20.86 -7.15 38.07
C ALA A 27 19.39 -6.69 37.99
N VAL A 28 19.01 -5.71 38.83
CA VAL A 28 17.66 -5.11 38.81
C VAL A 28 17.48 -4.16 37.63
N ARG A 29 18.52 -3.45 37.16
CA ARG A 29 18.44 -2.63 35.94
C ARG A 29 18.27 -3.46 34.66
N ASN A 30 18.90 -4.64 34.56
CA ASN A 30 18.66 -5.57 33.45
C ASN A 30 17.28 -6.23 33.51
N LEU A 31 16.77 -6.52 34.71
CA LEU A 31 15.42 -7.05 34.90
C LEU A 31 14.33 -6.00 34.65
N LEU A 32 14.56 -4.73 35.05
CA LEU A 32 13.67 -3.61 34.78
C LEU A 32 13.75 -3.13 33.32
N TRP A 33 14.87 -3.28 32.63
CA TRP A 33 14.97 -3.05 31.17
C TRP A 33 14.27 -4.16 30.37
N ASP A 34 14.37 -5.42 30.80
CA ASP A 34 13.60 -6.54 30.21
C ASP A 34 12.09 -6.44 30.52
N THR A 35 11.72 -5.83 31.64
CA THR A 35 10.31 -5.57 32.03
C THR A 35 9.75 -4.32 31.36
N ALA A 36 10.53 -3.24 31.21
CA ALA A 36 10.15 -2.04 30.46
C ALA A 36 10.00 -2.34 28.96
N LEU A 37 10.91 -3.14 28.37
CA LEU A 37 10.75 -3.65 27.01
C LEU A 37 9.56 -4.62 26.88
N ARG A 38 9.23 -5.40 27.91
CA ARG A 38 8.03 -6.27 27.93
C ARG A 38 6.71 -5.51 27.95
N VAL A 39 6.68 -4.34 28.57
CA VAL A 39 5.46 -3.54 28.76
C VAL A 39 5.20 -2.59 27.58
N GLU A 40 6.24 -2.12 26.89
CA GLU A 40 6.10 -1.14 25.80
C GLU A 40 5.98 -1.77 24.38
N ASP A 41 6.54 -2.97 24.16
CA ASP A 41 6.59 -3.59 22.82
C ASP A 41 5.37 -4.46 22.45
N GLY A 42 4.60 -4.95 23.44
CA GLY A 42 3.43 -5.81 23.23
C GLY A 42 3.71 -7.23 22.70
N GLN A 43 2.73 -8.13 22.85
CA GLN A 43 2.84 -9.56 22.45
C GLN A 43 3.18 -9.76 20.96
N LEU A 44 2.77 -8.82 20.10
CA LEU A 44 3.09 -8.81 18.67
C LEU A 44 4.61 -8.74 18.41
N SER A 45 5.33 -7.90 19.15
CA SER A 45 6.79 -7.72 18.96
C SER A 45 7.58 -8.94 19.45
N HIS A 46 7.09 -9.65 20.47
CA HIS A 46 7.67 -10.93 20.87
C HIS A 46 7.51 -11.98 19.79
N ALA A 47 6.30 -12.16 19.26
CA ALA A 47 6.03 -13.12 18.19
C ALA A 47 6.79 -12.79 16.90
N GLU A 48 6.97 -11.50 16.58
CA GLU A 48 7.80 -11.04 15.46
C GLU A 48 9.27 -11.42 15.64
N ARG A 49 9.83 -11.23 16.84
CA ARG A 49 11.22 -11.64 17.14
C ARG A 49 11.42 -13.15 17.04
N GLU A 50 10.48 -13.94 17.54
CA GLU A 50 10.54 -15.40 17.40
C GLU A 50 10.53 -15.83 15.93
N LEU A 51 9.69 -15.20 15.11
CA LEU A 51 9.59 -15.46 13.68
C LEU A 51 10.91 -15.18 12.96
N LEU A 52 11.51 -14.01 13.20
CA LEU A 52 12.81 -13.64 12.61
C LEU A 52 13.93 -14.59 13.04
N ARG A 53 13.97 -14.97 14.32
CA ARG A 53 14.95 -15.94 14.84
C ARG A 53 14.81 -17.31 14.18
N GLY A 54 13.58 -17.81 14.05
CA GLY A 54 13.31 -19.10 13.39
C GLY A 54 13.74 -19.07 11.92
N GLN A 55 13.49 -17.96 11.22
CA GLN A 55 13.89 -17.76 9.84
C GLN A 55 15.42 -17.76 9.70
N GLU A 56 16.12 -17.00 10.56
CA GLU A 56 17.58 -16.94 10.56
C GLU A 56 18.23 -18.30 10.91
N ALA A 57 17.70 -18.99 11.93
CA ALA A 57 18.19 -20.31 12.34
C ALA A 57 18.05 -21.34 11.21
N LEU A 58 16.91 -21.35 10.53
CA LEU A 58 16.69 -22.21 9.37
C LEU A 58 17.63 -21.88 8.20
N MET A 59 17.85 -20.59 7.90
CA MET A 59 18.81 -20.20 6.86
C MET A 59 20.25 -20.65 7.21
N LYS A 60 20.68 -20.49 8.46
CA LYS A 60 22.00 -20.94 8.93
C LYS A 60 22.14 -22.46 8.85
N ALA A 61 21.07 -23.20 9.16
CA ALA A 61 21.04 -24.65 9.04
C ALA A 61 21.12 -25.10 7.57
N LEU A 62 20.41 -24.42 6.67
CA LEU A 62 20.50 -24.65 5.23
C LEU A 62 21.90 -24.37 4.69
N SER A 63 22.56 -23.29 5.13
CA SER A 63 23.90 -22.93 4.64
C SER A 63 25.00 -23.89 5.10
N ARG A 64 24.88 -24.46 6.31
CA ARG A 64 25.82 -25.48 6.82
C ARG A 64 25.48 -26.90 6.39
N ASN A 65 24.48 -27.08 5.53
CA ASN A 65 23.98 -28.39 5.13
C ASN A 65 23.54 -29.30 6.30
N ALA A 66 22.79 -28.75 7.25
CA ALA A 66 22.27 -29.47 8.41
C ALA A 66 21.49 -30.76 8.05
N SER A 67 21.35 -31.65 9.04
CA SER A 67 20.59 -32.89 8.91
C SER A 67 19.10 -32.64 8.70
N ASP A 68 18.41 -33.56 8.02
CA ASP A 68 16.97 -33.41 7.76
C ASP A 68 16.15 -33.32 9.04
N ARG A 69 16.54 -34.07 10.08
CA ARG A 69 15.90 -34.01 11.40
C ARG A 69 15.97 -32.61 12.01
N GLU A 70 17.11 -31.94 11.87
CA GLU A 70 17.33 -30.58 12.36
C GLU A 70 16.55 -29.56 11.52
N LEU A 71 16.57 -29.67 10.20
CA LEU A 71 15.80 -28.81 9.29
C LEU A 71 14.29 -28.92 9.55
N GLU A 72 13.78 -30.13 9.78
CA GLU A 72 12.39 -30.36 10.13
C GLU A 72 12.01 -29.74 11.48
N GLN A 73 12.89 -29.81 12.47
CA GLN A 73 12.66 -29.16 13.77
C GLN A 73 12.58 -27.64 13.60
N LEU A 74 13.57 -27.04 12.94
CA LEU A 74 13.61 -25.60 12.70
C LEU A 74 12.40 -25.11 11.88
N MET A 75 11.93 -25.93 10.94
CA MET A 75 10.69 -25.63 10.21
C MET A 75 9.44 -25.63 11.09
N ARG A 76 9.32 -26.60 12.00
CA ARG A 76 8.20 -26.63 12.96
C ARG A 76 8.25 -25.40 13.86
N GLU A 77 9.44 -25.03 14.34
CA GLU A 77 9.64 -23.82 15.15
C GLU A 77 9.26 -22.55 14.38
N LEU A 78 9.70 -22.41 13.13
CA LEU A 78 9.36 -21.29 12.25
C LEU A 78 7.85 -21.20 12.00
N GLN A 79 7.20 -22.33 11.68
CA GLN A 79 5.75 -22.38 11.47
C GLN A 79 4.98 -21.97 12.74
N ASN A 80 5.42 -22.44 13.90
CA ASN A 80 4.82 -22.08 15.19
C ASN A 80 4.98 -20.59 15.50
N ALA A 81 6.16 -20.01 15.24
CA ALA A 81 6.40 -18.59 15.43
C ALA A 81 5.55 -17.73 14.48
N MET A 82 5.44 -18.14 13.21
CA MET A 82 4.60 -17.47 12.22
C MET A 82 3.11 -17.48 12.62
N ASN A 83 2.60 -18.63 13.08
CA ASN A 83 1.20 -18.74 13.54
C ASN A 83 0.92 -17.83 14.74
N ARG A 84 1.86 -17.72 15.68
CA ARG A 84 1.76 -16.79 16.81
C ARG A 84 1.77 -15.34 16.33
N PHE A 85 2.70 -14.98 15.44
CA PHE A 85 2.80 -13.64 14.87
C PHE A 85 1.50 -13.21 14.20
N MET A 86 0.92 -14.07 13.35
CA MET A 86 -0.33 -13.78 12.66
C MET A 86 -1.51 -13.62 13.61
N ARG A 87 -1.58 -14.44 14.66
CA ARG A 87 -2.62 -14.32 15.69
C ARG A 87 -2.53 -12.98 16.41
N GLU A 88 -1.33 -12.58 16.82
CA GLU A 88 -1.13 -11.30 17.51
C GLU A 88 -1.33 -10.11 16.58
N LEU A 89 -0.95 -10.25 15.30
CA LEU A 89 -1.19 -9.24 14.28
C LEU A 89 -2.70 -9.03 14.06
N ALA A 90 -3.46 -10.13 13.93
CA ALA A 90 -4.91 -10.09 13.77
C ALA A 90 -5.59 -9.42 14.97
N LYS A 91 -5.22 -9.80 16.21
CA LYS A 91 -5.70 -9.15 17.43
C LYS A 91 -5.43 -7.65 17.43
N LYS A 92 -4.21 -7.23 17.07
CA LYS A 92 -3.82 -5.81 17.02
C LYS A 92 -4.62 -5.03 15.97
N LEU A 93 -4.87 -5.63 14.80
CA LEU A 93 -5.68 -5.02 13.75
C LEU A 93 -7.16 -4.91 14.16
N GLN A 94 -7.70 -5.91 14.83
CA GLN A 94 -9.07 -5.88 15.36
C GLN A 94 -9.21 -4.86 16.49
N SER A 95 -8.24 -4.76 17.39
CA SER A 95 -8.26 -3.76 18.47
C SER A 95 -8.15 -2.32 17.94
N GLN A 96 -7.46 -2.11 16.82
CA GLN A 96 -7.39 -0.80 16.16
C GLN A 96 -8.67 -0.45 15.39
N GLN A 97 -9.38 -1.45 14.84
CA GLN A 97 -10.68 -1.26 14.18
C GLN A 97 -11.78 -0.84 15.17
N ASN A 98 -11.71 -1.28 16.42
CA ASN A 98 -12.70 -0.93 17.44
C ASN A 98 -12.52 0.48 18.03
N ALA A 99 -11.42 1.18 17.72
CA ALA A 99 -11.11 2.51 18.25
C ALA A 99 -11.44 3.67 17.27
N ASN A 100 -11.85 3.37 16.04
CA ASN A 100 -12.24 4.36 15.05
C ASN A 100 -13.40 3.79 14.22
N GLU A 101 -14.50 4.55 14.09
CA GLU A 101 -15.74 4.17 13.40
C GLU A 101 -15.51 3.38 12.10
N ALA A 102 -16.40 2.39 11.89
CA ALA A 102 -16.44 1.45 10.79
C ALA A 102 -15.99 2.05 9.45
N MET A 103 -14.82 1.60 8.97
CA MET A 103 -14.40 1.86 7.60
C MET A 103 -14.89 0.73 6.69
N PRO A 104 -15.47 1.05 5.52
CA PRO A 104 -15.87 0.05 4.55
C PRO A 104 -14.65 -0.71 4.04
N PHE A 105 -14.83 -2.03 3.98
CA PHE A 105 -13.90 -3.00 3.44
C PHE A 105 -13.34 -2.53 2.09
N ASP A 106 -12.00 -2.41 1.97
CA ASP A 106 -11.33 -2.32 0.67
C ASP A 106 -10.99 -3.75 0.22
N PRO A 107 -11.66 -4.31 -0.80
CA PRO A 107 -11.44 -5.68 -1.27
C PRO A 107 -10.01 -5.94 -1.77
N THR A 108 -9.26 -4.87 -2.07
CA THR A 108 -7.92 -4.89 -2.65
C THR A 108 -6.82 -4.76 -1.61
N SER A 109 -7.17 -4.37 -0.38
CA SER A 109 -6.28 -4.41 0.77
C SER A 109 -6.14 -5.84 1.30
N ARG A 110 -5.78 -6.80 0.43
CA ARG A 110 -5.40 -8.15 0.84
C ARG A 110 -4.06 -8.08 1.57
N ILE A 111 -4.14 -7.82 2.88
CA ILE A 111 -3.14 -8.37 3.81
C ILE A 111 -3.06 -9.86 3.46
N MET A 112 -1.86 -10.36 3.14
CA MET A 112 -1.65 -11.77 2.77
C MET A 112 -2.48 -12.67 3.67
N GLN A 113 -3.30 -13.53 3.06
CA GLN A 113 -4.18 -14.37 3.83
C GLN A 113 -3.34 -15.41 4.57
N THR A 114 -3.83 -15.87 5.72
CA THR A 114 -3.19 -16.95 6.48
C THR A 114 -2.95 -18.19 5.62
N SER A 115 -3.81 -18.44 4.63
CA SER A 115 -3.69 -19.51 3.63
C SER A 115 -2.50 -19.33 2.67
N ASP A 116 -2.18 -18.11 2.25
CA ASP A 116 -1.05 -17.82 1.35
C ASP A 116 0.29 -18.17 2.01
N MET A 117 0.45 -17.79 3.28
CA MET A 117 1.65 -18.08 4.06
C MET A 117 1.82 -19.56 4.37
N GLN A 118 0.73 -20.30 4.59
CA GLN A 118 0.78 -21.75 4.76
C GLN A 118 1.31 -22.44 3.50
N ARG A 119 0.82 -22.04 2.32
CA ARG A 119 1.31 -22.58 1.03
C ARG A 119 2.79 -22.34 0.83
N MET A 120 3.30 -21.16 1.18
CA MET A 120 4.73 -20.85 1.11
C MET A 120 5.56 -21.78 2.02
N MET A 121 5.10 -22.02 3.25
CA MET A 121 5.78 -22.93 4.17
C MET A 121 5.80 -24.38 3.67
N ASP A 122 4.71 -24.82 3.06
CA ASP A 122 4.62 -26.15 2.46
C ASP A 122 5.57 -26.28 1.26
N GLN A 123 5.66 -25.25 0.41
CA GLN A 123 6.64 -25.19 -0.68
C GLN A 123 8.09 -25.26 -0.16
N ILE A 124 8.42 -24.50 0.90
CA ILE A 124 9.73 -24.56 1.53
C ILE A 124 10.03 -25.98 2.02
N ARG A 125 9.05 -26.64 2.67
CA ARG A 125 9.17 -28.04 3.13
C ARG A 125 9.42 -29.00 1.98
N GLN A 126 8.68 -28.88 0.88
CA GLN A 126 8.86 -29.72 -0.30
C GLN A 126 10.25 -29.54 -0.92
N MET A 127 10.71 -28.30 -1.07
CA MET A 127 12.05 -28.01 -1.60
C MET A 127 13.16 -28.60 -0.73
N MET A 128 13.04 -28.53 0.59
CA MET A 128 14.05 -29.14 1.47
C MET A 128 14.06 -30.67 1.37
N ARG A 129 12.89 -31.32 1.29
CA ARG A 129 12.78 -32.77 1.06
C ARG A 129 13.34 -33.19 -0.30
N ALA A 130 13.17 -32.34 -1.31
CA ALA A 130 13.74 -32.54 -2.64
C ALA A 130 15.24 -32.15 -2.74
N GLY A 131 15.88 -31.76 -1.63
CA GLY A 131 17.28 -31.31 -1.63
C GLY A 131 17.53 -29.94 -2.27
N SER A 132 16.48 -29.23 -2.69
CA SER A 132 16.52 -27.91 -3.33
C SER A 132 16.75 -26.77 -2.31
N ARG A 133 17.89 -26.82 -1.61
CA ARG A 133 18.23 -25.92 -0.48
C ARG A 133 18.41 -24.46 -0.91
N ASP A 134 18.89 -24.20 -2.13
CA ASP A 134 19.02 -22.85 -2.66
C ASP A 134 17.67 -22.18 -2.91
N ALA A 135 16.73 -22.91 -3.49
CA ALA A 135 15.37 -22.43 -3.70
C ALA A 135 14.65 -22.16 -2.36
N ALA A 136 14.87 -23.02 -1.35
CA ALA A 136 14.38 -22.78 0.01
C ALA A 136 14.97 -21.49 0.63
N ARG A 137 16.27 -21.22 0.44
CA ARG A 137 16.91 -19.97 0.91
C ARG A 137 16.33 -18.73 0.23
N GLN A 138 16.03 -18.81 -1.07
CA GLN A 138 15.39 -17.72 -1.81
C GLN A 138 14.00 -17.39 -1.25
N MET A 139 13.16 -18.39 -1.02
CA MET A 139 11.82 -18.18 -0.46
C MET A 139 11.86 -17.60 0.96
N LEU A 140 12.81 -18.06 1.81
CA LEU A 140 13.01 -17.46 3.15
C LEU A 140 13.47 -16.00 3.08
N SER A 141 14.26 -15.64 2.06
CA SER A 141 14.66 -14.25 1.83
C SER A 141 13.48 -13.38 1.40
N GLN A 142 12.58 -13.90 0.56
CA GLN A 142 11.33 -13.23 0.20
C GLN A 142 10.44 -13.01 1.42
N LEU A 143 10.31 -14.03 2.29
CA LEU A 143 9.57 -13.92 3.54
C LEU A 143 10.09 -12.78 4.42
N ARG A 144 11.41 -12.63 4.56
CA ARG A 144 12.03 -11.52 5.30
C ARG A 144 11.65 -10.15 4.72
N ASN A 145 11.76 -9.99 3.40
CA ASN A 145 11.45 -8.72 2.72
C ASN A 145 9.97 -8.34 2.92
N MET A 146 9.08 -9.33 2.94
CA MET A 146 7.67 -9.12 3.23
C MET A 146 7.42 -8.68 4.68
N LEU A 147 8.07 -9.32 5.66
CA LEU A 147 7.98 -8.92 7.07
C LEU A 147 8.49 -7.50 7.30
N GLU A 148 9.58 -7.13 6.64
CA GLU A 148 10.13 -5.77 6.66
C GLU A 148 9.15 -4.76 6.05
N SER A 149 8.57 -5.09 4.89
CA SER A 149 7.54 -4.27 4.25
C SER A 149 6.32 -4.07 5.16
N LEU A 150 5.88 -5.12 5.85
CA LEU A 150 4.77 -5.07 6.80
C LEU A 150 5.10 -4.24 8.05
N ARG A 151 6.33 -4.32 8.56
CA ARG A 151 6.82 -3.45 9.64
C ARG A 151 6.78 -1.99 9.20
N ASN A 152 7.30 -1.68 8.01
CA ASN A 152 7.31 -0.33 7.47
C ASN A 152 5.87 0.19 7.25
N ALA A 153 4.97 -0.64 6.74
CA ALA A 153 3.55 -0.29 6.58
C ALA A 153 2.87 -0.01 7.93
N ARG A 154 3.19 -0.77 8.99
CA ARG A 154 2.69 -0.52 10.35
C ARG A 154 3.20 0.80 10.91
N VAL A 155 4.48 1.10 10.75
CA VAL A 155 5.06 2.39 11.16
C VAL A 155 4.39 3.54 10.42
N MET A 156 4.15 3.38 9.12
CA MET A 156 3.40 4.36 8.34
C MET A 156 1.97 4.54 8.84
N ARG A 157 1.24 3.46 9.18
CA ARG A 157 -0.11 3.56 9.76
C ARG A 157 -0.12 4.17 11.16
N ALA A 158 0.91 3.96 11.96
CA ALA A 158 1.01 4.52 13.31
C ALA A 158 1.33 6.04 13.29
N ASN A 159 1.85 6.57 12.18
CA ASN A 159 2.17 7.98 12.06
C ASN A 159 0.90 8.82 11.80
N PRO A 160 0.51 9.75 12.72
CA PRO A 160 -0.67 10.61 12.54
C PRO A 160 -0.62 11.45 11.26
N GLN A 161 0.57 11.86 10.82
CA GLN A 161 0.74 12.65 9.60
C GLN A 161 0.43 11.83 8.34
N ALA A 162 0.82 10.56 8.32
CA ALA A 162 0.53 9.65 7.21
C ALA A 162 -0.97 9.26 7.17
N GLN A 163 -1.62 9.14 8.33
CA GLN A 163 -3.08 8.91 8.40
C GLN A 163 -3.86 10.07 7.77
N ARG A 164 -3.48 11.31 8.09
CA ARG A 164 -4.09 12.51 7.48
C ARG A 164 -3.84 12.57 5.97
N GLY A 165 -2.64 12.22 5.51
CA GLY A 165 -2.33 12.13 4.07
C GLY A 165 -3.19 11.09 3.34
N ASN A 166 -3.40 9.92 3.95
CA ASN A 166 -4.29 8.89 3.41
C ASN A 166 -5.76 9.35 3.34
N GLN A 167 -6.23 10.10 4.34
CA GLN A 167 -7.58 10.68 4.31
C GLN A 167 -7.72 11.69 3.17
N ALA A 168 -6.70 12.52 2.94
CA ALA A 168 -6.68 13.47 1.83
C ALA A 168 -6.74 12.75 0.47
N LEU A 169 -5.96 11.69 0.28
CA LEU A 169 -5.99 10.90 -0.96
C LEU A 169 -7.37 10.28 -1.22
N ARG A 170 -8.04 9.76 -0.19
CA ARG A 170 -9.40 9.20 -0.32
C ARG A 170 -10.42 10.25 -0.75
N GLN A 171 -10.40 11.44 -0.15
CA GLN A 171 -11.29 12.54 -0.53
C GLN A 171 -11.04 12.97 -1.98
N LEU A 172 -9.77 13.02 -2.40
CA LEU A 172 -9.43 13.34 -3.78
C LEU A 172 -9.92 12.27 -4.77
N GLN A 173 -9.79 10.99 -4.44
CA GLN A 173 -10.31 9.89 -5.25
C GLN A 173 -11.84 9.96 -5.38
N GLU A 174 -12.55 10.29 -4.30
CA GLU A 174 -13.99 10.49 -4.35
C GLU A 174 -14.37 11.64 -5.30
N MET A 175 -13.67 12.77 -5.23
CA MET A 175 -13.88 13.90 -6.15
C MET A 175 -13.63 13.50 -7.61
N ILE A 176 -12.54 12.79 -7.89
CA ILE A 176 -12.21 12.30 -9.25
C ILE A 176 -13.34 11.41 -9.78
N ARG A 177 -13.81 10.44 -8.99
CA ARG A 177 -14.90 9.55 -9.38
C ARG A 177 -16.18 10.32 -9.66
N ARG A 178 -16.64 11.14 -8.70
CA ARG A 178 -17.85 11.96 -8.83
C ARG A 178 -17.78 12.94 -10.02
N GLN A 179 -16.61 13.55 -10.27
CA GLN A 179 -16.42 14.45 -11.41
C GLN A 179 -16.46 13.70 -12.74
N GLY A 180 -15.94 12.47 -12.79
CA GLY A 180 -16.06 11.58 -13.96
C GLY A 180 -17.50 11.16 -14.22
N ASP A 181 -18.21 10.68 -13.19
CA ASP A 181 -19.63 10.29 -13.28
C ASP A 181 -20.50 11.47 -13.76
N LEU A 182 -20.23 12.67 -13.24
CA LEU A 182 -20.93 13.88 -13.64
C LEU A 182 -20.60 14.27 -15.09
N MET A 183 -19.33 14.17 -15.51
CA MET A 183 -18.92 14.46 -16.89
C MET A 183 -19.61 13.53 -17.89
N ASP A 184 -19.67 12.23 -17.58
CA ASP A 184 -20.37 11.24 -18.41
C ASP A 184 -21.87 11.55 -18.52
N GLN A 185 -22.50 11.96 -17.41
CA GLN A 185 -23.90 12.39 -17.42
C GLN A 185 -24.09 13.65 -18.26
N THR A 186 -23.23 14.66 -18.12
CA THR A 186 -23.25 15.89 -18.91
C THR A 186 -23.08 15.60 -20.40
N PHE A 187 -22.20 14.66 -20.76
CA PHE A 187 -21.98 14.25 -22.14
C PHE A 187 -23.19 13.53 -22.74
N ARG A 188 -23.85 12.65 -21.97
CA ARG A 188 -25.14 12.05 -22.42
C ARG A 188 -26.23 13.11 -22.59
N GLN A 189 -26.26 14.10 -21.69
CA GLN A 189 -27.20 15.23 -21.80
C GLN A 189 -26.91 16.13 -22.99
N SER A 190 -25.66 16.27 -23.41
CA SER A 190 -25.29 17.06 -24.59
C SER A 190 -25.60 16.34 -25.91
N GLN A 191 -25.59 15.00 -25.92
CA GLN A 191 -25.98 14.19 -27.09
C GLN A 191 -27.49 13.96 -27.21
N GLY A 192 -28.23 14.01 -26.10
CA GLY A 192 -29.68 13.76 -26.09
C GLY A 192 -30.50 14.95 -26.60
N ARG A 193 -31.53 14.66 -27.40
CA ARG A 193 -32.55 15.65 -27.79
C ARG A 193 -33.48 15.90 -26.60
N ASN A 194 -33.19 16.96 -25.84
CA ASN A 194 -33.98 17.51 -24.73
C ASN A 194 -33.79 16.82 -23.35
N PRO A 195 -32.68 17.11 -22.63
CA PRO A 195 -32.56 16.70 -21.23
C PRO A 195 -33.70 17.28 -20.38
N GLY A 196 -34.33 16.46 -19.54
CA GLY A 196 -35.37 16.93 -18.64
C GLY A 196 -34.85 18.00 -17.67
N ARG A 197 -35.66 19.04 -17.38
CA ARG A 197 -35.30 20.16 -16.49
C ARG A 197 -34.77 19.72 -15.12
N ASN A 198 -35.29 18.61 -14.59
CA ASN A 198 -34.84 18.01 -13.33
C ASN A 198 -33.42 17.44 -13.41
N GLN A 199 -33.02 16.91 -14.56
CA GLN A 199 -31.70 16.30 -14.76
C GLN A 199 -30.60 17.36 -14.90
N MET A 200 -30.91 18.48 -15.57
CA MET A 200 -30.03 19.65 -15.62
C MET A 200 -29.82 20.27 -14.24
N GLN A 201 -30.90 20.46 -13.46
CA GLN A 201 -30.77 20.97 -12.09
C GLN A 201 -29.93 20.07 -11.19
N ARG A 202 -30.02 18.75 -11.37
CA ARG A 202 -29.18 17.80 -10.64
C ARG A 202 -27.71 17.98 -10.97
N GLY A 203 -27.36 18.08 -12.26
CA GLY A 203 -25.96 18.30 -12.69
C GLY A 203 -25.36 19.60 -12.14
N VAL A 204 -26.14 20.69 -12.12
CA VAL A 204 -25.71 21.97 -11.52
C VAL A 204 -25.41 21.83 -10.02
N ARG A 205 -26.33 21.20 -9.27
CA ARG A 205 -26.15 20.98 -7.82
C ARG A 205 -24.93 20.10 -7.52
N GLU A 206 -24.74 19.04 -8.31
CA GLU A 206 -23.62 18.12 -8.14
C GLU A 206 -22.28 18.80 -8.45
N GLN A 207 -22.22 19.64 -9.50
CA GLN A 207 -21.04 20.45 -9.80
C GLN A 207 -20.72 21.46 -8.68
N GLN A 208 -21.74 22.07 -8.07
CA GLN A 208 -21.56 22.98 -6.93
C GLN A 208 -21.00 22.25 -5.71
N GLN A 209 -21.55 21.07 -5.38
CA GLN A 209 -21.04 20.24 -4.27
C GLN A 209 -19.58 19.84 -4.49
N LEU A 210 -19.18 19.48 -5.71
CA LEU A 210 -17.79 19.17 -6.05
C LEU A 210 -16.86 20.36 -5.84
N ARG A 211 -17.29 21.58 -6.21
CA ARG A 211 -16.52 22.80 -5.96
C ARG A 211 -16.34 23.05 -4.46
N GLU A 212 -17.39 22.91 -3.68
CA GLU A 212 -17.32 23.06 -2.22
C GLU A 212 -16.39 22.03 -1.58
N MET A 213 -16.46 20.77 -2.03
CA MET A 213 -15.57 19.70 -1.59
C MET A 213 -14.11 20.04 -1.90
N LEU A 214 -13.84 20.53 -3.12
CA LEU A 214 -12.50 20.94 -3.53
C LEU A 214 -11.98 22.13 -2.71
N GLN A 215 -12.81 23.12 -2.41
CA GLN A 215 -12.43 24.26 -1.56
C GLN A 215 -12.09 23.82 -0.14
N LYS A 216 -12.91 22.94 0.47
CA LYS A 216 -12.62 22.37 1.79
C LYS A 216 -11.32 21.56 1.76
N PHE A 217 -11.11 20.79 0.70
CA PHE A 217 -9.89 20.01 0.50
C PHE A 217 -8.66 20.91 0.38
N GLN A 218 -8.72 21.99 -0.40
CA GLN A 218 -7.63 22.97 -0.52
C GLN A 218 -7.26 23.58 0.83
N LYS A 219 -8.26 23.97 1.64
CA LYS A 219 -8.04 24.51 3.00
C LYS A 219 -7.37 23.48 3.93
N MET A 220 -7.83 22.23 3.90
CA MET A 220 -7.22 21.13 4.65
C MET A 220 -5.75 20.95 4.24
N MET A 221 -5.48 20.94 2.94
CA MET A 221 -4.13 20.76 2.40
C MET A 221 -3.19 21.91 2.75
N GLN A 222 -3.67 23.15 2.73
CA GLN A 222 -2.90 24.33 3.14
C GLN A 222 -2.49 24.26 4.62
N GLY A 223 -3.36 23.71 5.48
CA GLY A 223 -3.05 23.48 6.89
C GLY A 223 -2.06 22.32 7.14
N MET A 224 -2.09 21.28 6.30
CA MET A 224 -1.16 20.14 6.41
C MET A 224 0.23 20.42 5.83
N MET A 225 0.29 21.19 4.75
CA MET A 225 1.52 21.46 4.01
C MET A 225 1.58 22.93 3.62
N PRO A 226 2.20 23.79 4.44
CA PRO A 226 2.48 25.17 4.05
C PRO A 226 3.50 25.17 2.90
N GLY A 227 3.02 25.35 1.66
CA GLY A 227 3.87 25.46 0.48
C GLY A 227 3.12 25.36 -0.85
N ASN A 228 3.55 26.13 -1.85
CA ASN A 228 2.97 26.16 -3.19
C ASN A 228 3.53 25.05 -4.09
N GLY A 229 3.41 23.79 -3.66
CA GLY A 229 3.82 22.64 -4.48
C GLY A 229 3.01 22.53 -5.78
N LYS A 230 3.57 21.89 -6.82
CA LYS A 230 2.89 21.62 -8.11
C LYS A 230 1.49 20.97 -7.94
N GLY A 231 1.30 20.19 -6.87
CA GLY A 231 0.00 19.62 -6.50
C GLY A 231 -1.05 20.67 -6.10
N MET A 232 -0.66 21.71 -5.34
CA MET A 232 -1.54 22.80 -4.92
C MET A 232 -1.97 23.67 -6.12
N GLN A 233 -1.04 23.90 -7.05
CA GLN A 233 -1.33 24.59 -8.32
C GLN A 233 -2.35 23.83 -9.17
N SER A 234 -2.21 22.50 -9.24
CA SER A 234 -3.15 21.63 -9.97
C SER A 234 -4.55 21.66 -9.34
N LEU A 235 -4.65 21.70 -8.00
CA LEU A 235 -5.94 21.88 -7.33
C LEU A 235 -6.58 23.24 -7.64
N GLY A 236 -5.78 24.30 -7.77
CA GLY A 236 -6.26 25.61 -8.21
C GLY A 236 -6.81 25.59 -9.64
N GLN A 237 -6.12 24.89 -10.55
CA GLN A 237 -6.59 24.69 -11.94
C GLN A 237 -7.91 23.91 -11.97
N ALA A 238 -8.02 22.85 -11.18
CA ALA A 238 -9.26 22.08 -11.05
C ALA A 238 -10.42 22.97 -10.59
N GLY A 239 -10.18 23.87 -9.62
CA GLY A 239 -11.20 24.78 -9.11
C GLY A 239 -11.73 25.76 -10.16
N LYS A 240 -10.85 26.32 -11.00
CA LYS A 240 -11.23 27.20 -12.11
C LYS A 240 -12.05 26.43 -13.15
N ALA A 241 -11.57 25.27 -13.58
CA ALA A 241 -12.27 24.45 -14.57
C ALA A 241 -13.66 23.98 -14.08
N MET A 242 -13.79 23.63 -12.79
CA MET A 242 -15.09 23.30 -12.19
C MET A 242 -16.03 24.51 -12.10
N GLU A 243 -15.50 25.72 -11.93
CA GLU A 243 -16.30 26.94 -11.97
C GLU A 243 -16.85 27.21 -13.36
N ASP A 244 -16.02 27.04 -14.40
CA ASP A 244 -16.45 27.21 -15.78
C ASP A 244 -17.49 26.16 -16.18
N ALA A 245 -17.31 24.91 -15.73
CA ALA A 245 -18.32 23.86 -15.84
C ALA A 245 -19.65 24.25 -15.15
N ALA A 246 -19.59 24.79 -13.93
CA ALA A 246 -20.77 25.20 -13.18
C ALA A 246 -21.54 26.33 -13.88
N LYS A 247 -20.82 27.29 -14.48
CA LYS A 247 -21.42 28.38 -15.28
C LYS A 247 -22.13 27.82 -16.51
N ALA A 248 -21.47 26.95 -17.28
CA ALA A 248 -22.06 26.33 -18.46
C ALA A 248 -23.30 25.49 -18.12
N LEU A 249 -23.24 24.67 -17.07
CA LEU A 249 -24.41 23.92 -16.59
C LEU A 249 -25.54 24.83 -16.11
N GLY A 250 -25.21 25.91 -15.38
CA GLY A 250 -26.18 26.89 -14.91
C GLY A 250 -26.91 27.62 -16.03
N ASN A 251 -26.22 27.83 -17.16
CA ASN A 251 -26.77 28.42 -18.38
C ASN A 251 -27.55 27.40 -19.24
N GLY A 252 -27.70 26.15 -18.78
CA GLY A 252 -28.37 25.10 -19.55
C GLY A 252 -27.57 24.64 -20.78
N GLN A 253 -26.25 24.77 -20.74
CA GLN A 253 -25.33 24.43 -21.84
C GLN A 253 -24.45 23.22 -21.46
N PRO A 254 -25.03 22.00 -21.32
CA PRO A 254 -24.25 20.82 -20.93
C PRO A 254 -23.12 20.52 -21.92
N GLY A 255 -23.32 20.73 -23.22
CA GLY A 255 -22.26 20.56 -24.23
C GLY A 255 -21.02 21.42 -23.97
N GLN A 256 -21.19 22.64 -23.48
CA GLN A 256 -20.08 23.54 -23.14
C GLN A 256 -19.44 23.20 -21.78
N ALA A 257 -20.14 22.45 -20.92
CA ALA A 257 -19.63 22.04 -19.62
C ALA A 257 -18.69 20.82 -19.70
N VAL A 258 -18.82 19.95 -20.70
CA VAL A 258 -18.01 18.72 -20.83
C VAL A 258 -16.50 19.02 -20.87
N GLY A 259 -16.08 20.03 -21.65
CA GLY A 259 -14.66 20.42 -21.76
C GLY A 259 -14.06 20.84 -20.42
N PRO A 260 -14.62 21.85 -19.73
CA PRO A 260 -14.19 22.25 -18.40
C PRO A 260 -14.25 21.12 -17.35
N GLN A 261 -15.25 20.23 -17.41
CA GLN A 261 -15.30 19.05 -16.53
C GLN A 261 -14.13 18.09 -16.77
N GLY A 262 -13.73 17.89 -18.03
CA GLY A 262 -12.54 17.12 -18.39
C GLY A 262 -11.25 17.76 -17.87
N GLN A 263 -11.09 19.07 -18.03
CA GLN A 263 -9.95 19.82 -17.49
C GLN A 263 -9.88 19.73 -15.96
N ALA A 264 -11.02 19.80 -15.28
CA ALA A 264 -11.09 19.62 -13.84
C ALA A 264 -10.63 18.22 -13.42
N LEU A 265 -11.11 17.18 -14.11
CA LEU A 265 -10.75 15.79 -13.85
C LEU A 265 -9.24 15.56 -14.01
N GLU A 266 -8.66 16.05 -15.10
CA GLU A 266 -7.23 15.93 -15.37
C GLU A 266 -6.39 16.66 -14.31
N ALA A 267 -6.80 17.87 -13.93
CA ALA A 267 -6.13 18.65 -12.90
C ALA A 267 -6.21 17.99 -11.51
N LEU A 268 -7.34 17.38 -11.14
CA LEU A 268 -7.46 16.57 -9.91
C LEU A 268 -6.51 15.36 -9.94
N GLN A 269 -6.38 14.67 -11.08
CA GLN A 269 -5.45 13.56 -11.23
C GLN A 269 -3.99 14.01 -11.11
N ARG A 270 -3.62 15.15 -11.72
CA ARG A 270 -2.28 15.76 -11.56
C ARG A 270 -2.01 16.15 -10.11
N ALA A 271 -3.01 16.70 -9.41
CA ALA A 271 -2.92 17.01 -8.00
C ALA A 271 -2.63 15.77 -7.14
N GLY A 272 -3.31 14.65 -7.41
CA GLY A 272 -3.09 13.38 -6.72
C GLY A 272 -1.69 12.84 -6.92
N ARG A 273 -1.20 12.81 -8.16
CA ARG A 273 0.19 12.45 -8.50
C ARG A 273 1.20 13.34 -7.77
N GLY A 274 0.96 14.64 -7.74
CA GLY A 274 1.79 15.61 -7.02
C GLY A 274 1.82 15.35 -5.51
N MET A 275 0.67 15.06 -4.92
CA MET A 275 0.54 14.75 -3.49
C MET A 275 1.29 13.48 -3.11
N ILE A 276 1.12 12.39 -3.88
CA ILE A 276 1.80 11.12 -3.60
C ILE A 276 3.32 11.28 -3.65
N ARG A 277 3.84 11.93 -4.70
CA ARG A 277 5.28 12.21 -4.83
C ARG A 277 5.82 13.03 -3.66
N GLN A 278 5.09 14.06 -3.23
CA GLN A 278 5.51 14.88 -2.11
C GLN A 278 5.48 14.11 -0.78
N MET A 279 4.44 13.30 -0.57
CA MET A 279 4.32 12.43 0.61
C MET A 279 5.48 11.43 0.66
N MET A 280 5.83 10.82 -0.47
CA MET A 280 6.98 9.92 -0.58
C MET A 280 8.30 10.64 -0.31
N ASN A 281 8.49 11.85 -0.84
CA ASN A 281 9.71 12.64 -0.57
C ASN A 281 9.84 13.03 0.90
N GLN A 282 8.74 13.40 1.56
CA GLN A 282 8.75 13.66 3.02
C GLN A 282 9.04 12.39 3.81
N PHE A 283 8.45 11.27 3.41
CA PHE A 283 8.68 9.98 4.07
C PHE A 283 10.14 9.53 3.94
N ALA A 284 10.73 9.66 2.75
CA ALA A 284 12.14 9.36 2.50
C ALA A 284 13.08 10.22 3.36
N ARG A 285 12.74 11.50 3.57
CA ARG A 285 13.51 12.40 4.44
C ARG A 285 13.32 12.13 5.94
N GLY A 286 12.12 11.72 6.36
CA GLY A 286 11.78 11.54 7.77
C GLY A 286 12.12 10.16 8.36
N SER A 287 12.29 9.13 7.52
CA SER A 287 12.46 7.76 8.00
C SER A 287 13.92 7.30 8.09
N GLY A 288 14.87 8.05 7.54
CA GLY A 288 16.27 7.61 7.39
C GLY A 288 16.46 6.38 6.47
N ILE A 289 15.37 5.78 6.01
CA ILE A 289 15.32 4.71 5.01
C ILE A 289 15.43 5.38 3.64
N GLY A 290 16.64 5.37 3.07
CA GLY A 290 16.86 5.75 1.68
C GLY A 290 16.22 4.72 0.77
N PHE A 291 15.04 5.01 0.23
CA PHE A 291 14.54 4.30 -0.93
C PHE A 291 15.50 4.59 -2.09
N GLY A 292 16.19 3.54 -2.58
CA GLY A 292 17.10 3.67 -3.72
C GLY A 292 16.41 4.32 -4.92
N ARG A 293 17.20 4.95 -5.79
CA ARG A 293 16.75 5.71 -6.98
C ARG A 293 15.81 4.90 -7.91
N ASP A 294 15.82 3.57 -7.79
CA ASP A 294 15.01 2.61 -8.55
C ASP A 294 13.71 2.15 -7.86
N PHE A 295 13.43 2.59 -6.63
CA PHE A 295 12.18 2.25 -5.95
C PHE A 295 11.06 3.18 -6.40
N ASN A 296 10.27 2.75 -7.38
CA ASN A 296 9.05 3.44 -7.80
C ASN A 296 7.80 2.71 -7.24
N PRO A 297 7.30 3.10 -6.06
CA PRO A 297 6.08 2.52 -5.46
C PRO A 297 4.79 2.83 -6.23
N LEU A 298 4.83 3.67 -7.27
CA LEU A 298 3.73 3.88 -8.22
C LEU A 298 3.66 2.78 -9.30
N ARG A 299 4.70 1.95 -9.43
CA ARG A 299 4.74 0.83 -10.36
C ARG A 299 3.78 -0.27 -9.85
N GLY A 300 2.65 -0.45 -10.52
CA GLY A 300 1.60 -1.39 -10.13
C GLY A 300 0.51 -0.81 -9.22
N MET A 301 0.60 0.47 -8.85
CA MET A 301 -0.58 1.18 -8.34
C MET A 301 -1.47 1.43 -9.55
N ARG A 302 -2.75 1.06 -9.46
CA ARG A 302 -3.73 1.17 -10.53
C ARG A 302 -4.82 2.14 -10.10
N ASP A 303 -5.17 3.11 -10.95
CA ASP A 303 -6.22 4.07 -10.63
C ASP A 303 -7.60 3.36 -10.66
N PRO A 304 -8.65 3.97 -10.08
CA PRO A 304 -10.01 3.40 -10.13
C PRO A 304 -10.56 3.21 -11.55
N LEU A 305 -9.88 3.74 -12.58
CA LEU A 305 -10.20 3.60 -14.00
C LEU A 305 -9.30 2.56 -14.70
N GLY A 306 -8.52 1.78 -13.93
CA GLY A 306 -7.73 0.68 -14.44
C GLY A 306 -6.41 1.07 -15.10
N ARG A 307 -5.99 2.33 -15.01
CA ARG A 307 -4.72 2.81 -15.60
C ARG A 307 -3.56 2.63 -14.62
N ASP A 308 -2.43 2.15 -15.14
CA ASP A 308 -1.19 2.03 -14.37
C ASP A 308 -0.56 3.41 -14.16
N TRP A 309 -0.29 3.77 -12.90
CA TRP A 309 0.20 5.10 -12.51
C TRP A 309 1.63 5.43 -13.00
N GLY A 310 2.29 4.49 -13.70
CA GLY A 310 3.72 4.53 -13.96
C GLY A 310 4.16 4.79 -15.41
N ASP A 311 3.25 4.94 -16.38
CA ASP A 311 3.63 4.84 -17.81
C ASP A 311 3.37 6.11 -18.65
N GLU A 312 2.95 7.23 -18.07
CA GLU A 312 2.91 8.52 -18.79
C GLU A 312 3.93 9.51 -18.21
N ASP A 313 4.90 9.83 -19.07
CA ASP A 313 5.93 10.88 -18.95
C ASP A 313 7.22 10.49 -18.22
N LEU A 314 7.98 9.57 -18.82
CA LEU A 314 9.45 9.60 -18.78
C LEU A 314 9.95 10.11 -20.14
N GLU A 315 9.82 11.41 -20.39
CA GLU A 315 10.65 12.08 -21.40
C GLU A 315 12.11 12.02 -20.95
N GLY A 316 12.90 11.25 -21.68
CA GLY A 316 14.35 11.17 -21.53
C GLY A 316 14.83 9.98 -20.72
N VAL A 317 14.99 8.83 -21.39
CA VAL A 317 16.21 7.98 -21.43
C VAL A 317 15.86 6.69 -22.17
N GLY A 318 16.58 6.43 -23.26
CA GLY A 318 16.91 5.08 -23.72
C GLY A 318 15.87 4.38 -24.60
N ASP A 319 16.18 4.35 -25.88
CA ASP A 319 15.68 3.44 -26.92
C ASP A 319 15.65 1.97 -26.43
N ASP A 320 14.48 1.34 -26.45
CA ASP A 320 14.36 -0.13 -26.35
C ASP A 320 13.04 -0.59 -27.00
N ILE A 321 13.12 -0.70 -28.32
CA ILE A 321 12.16 -1.35 -29.22
C ILE A 321 12.05 -2.85 -28.94
N ASN A 322 11.55 -3.29 -27.77
CA ASN A 322 11.01 -4.66 -27.56
C ASN A 322 10.33 -4.86 -26.19
N ARG A 323 9.58 -3.88 -25.70
CA ARG A 323 8.73 -4.10 -24.52
C ARG A 323 7.45 -4.82 -24.94
N VAL A 324 7.48 -6.15 -24.95
CA VAL A 324 6.25 -6.97 -25.02
C VAL A 324 5.37 -6.57 -23.85
N LYS A 325 4.25 -5.92 -24.20
CA LYS A 325 3.24 -5.40 -23.30
C LYS A 325 2.54 -6.59 -22.63
N VAL A 326 2.93 -6.93 -21.40
CA VAL A 326 2.24 -7.97 -20.63
C VAL A 326 0.81 -7.50 -20.38
N PRO A 327 -0.23 -8.20 -20.89
CA PRO A 327 -1.60 -7.74 -20.75
C PRO A 327 -2.08 -7.82 -19.30
N ASP A 328 -2.93 -6.85 -18.95
CA ASP A 328 -3.63 -6.67 -17.68
C ASP A 328 -4.45 -7.91 -17.22
N ILE A 329 -4.59 -8.12 -15.91
CA ILE A 329 -5.45 -9.17 -15.30
C ILE A 329 -6.92 -9.06 -15.79
N GLY A 330 -7.46 -7.85 -15.96
CA GLY A 330 -8.79 -7.62 -16.57
C GLY A 330 -8.81 -7.72 -18.11
N THR A 331 -7.64 -7.82 -18.74
CA THR A 331 -7.51 -8.17 -20.16
C THR A 331 -7.50 -9.69 -20.33
N ILE A 332 -6.98 -10.44 -19.37
CA ILE A 332 -7.03 -11.92 -19.39
C ILE A 332 -8.48 -12.42 -19.31
N GLU A 333 -9.32 -11.85 -18.42
CA GLU A 333 -10.75 -12.23 -18.35
C GLU A 333 -11.49 -11.89 -19.66
N ARG A 334 -11.30 -10.69 -20.22
CA ARG A 334 -11.90 -10.29 -21.50
C ARG A 334 -11.40 -11.11 -22.69
N VAL A 335 -10.13 -11.51 -22.69
CA VAL A 335 -9.56 -12.40 -23.71
C VAL A 335 -10.17 -13.79 -23.59
N GLN A 336 -10.40 -14.29 -22.36
CA GLN A 336 -11.11 -15.56 -22.15
C GLN A 336 -12.56 -15.47 -22.64
N ASP A 337 -13.27 -14.37 -22.36
CA ASP A 337 -14.63 -14.16 -22.85
C ASP A 337 -14.71 -14.13 -24.38
N ILE A 338 -13.77 -13.43 -25.03
CA ILE A 338 -13.68 -13.37 -26.50
C ILE A 338 -13.34 -14.73 -27.09
N LEU A 339 -12.39 -15.47 -26.50
CA LEU A 339 -12.02 -16.81 -26.97
C LEU A 339 -13.16 -17.82 -26.80
N ASN A 340 -13.91 -17.73 -25.70
CA ASN A 340 -15.08 -18.56 -25.46
C ASN A 340 -16.19 -18.25 -26.47
N GLU A 341 -16.44 -16.97 -26.77
CA GLU A 341 -17.42 -16.55 -27.77
C GLU A 341 -17.00 -16.97 -29.19
N LEU A 342 -15.72 -16.85 -29.55
CA LEU A 342 -15.21 -17.32 -30.84
C LEU A 342 -15.32 -18.84 -30.98
N ARG A 343 -14.99 -19.61 -29.94
CA ARG A 343 -15.16 -21.08 -29.93
C ARG A 343 -16.63 -21.49 -30.04
N ASN A 344 -17.52 -20.80 -29.34
CA ASN A 344 -18.96 -21.06 -29.41
C ASN A 344 -19.51 -20.77 -30.82
N ARG A 345 -19.07 -19.69 -31.46
CA ARG A 345 -19.47 -19.35 -32.84
C ARG A 345 -18.87 -20.27 -33.88
N ALA A 346 -17.64 -20.74 -33.69
CA ALA A 346 -17.02 -21.75 -34.56
C ALA A 346 -17.80 -23.08 -34.58
N GLY A 347 -18.47 -23.43 -33.48
CA GLY A 347 -19.33 -24.63 -33.39
C GLY A 347 -20.70 -24.51 -34.09
N GLN A 348 -21.10 -23.31 -34.50
CA GLN A 348 -22.41 -23.07 -35.12
C GLN A 348 -22.38 -23.33 -36.62
N ARG A 349 -22.62 -24.59 -37.01
CA ARG A 349 -22.57 -25.10 -38.39
C ARG A 349 -23.47 -24.37 -39.41
N HIS A 350 -24.44 -23.57 -38.95
CA HIS A 350 -25.37 -22.83 -39.79
C HIS A 350 -24.87 -21.42 -40.18
N ARG A 351 -23.68 -21.00 -39.72
CA ARG A 351 -23.11 -19.70 -40.08
C ARG A 351 -22.57 -19.69 -41.52
N PRO A 352 -22.52 -18.52 -42.18
CA PRO A 352 -21.90 -18.39 -43.50
C PRO A 352 -20.43 -18.87 -43.48
N GLN A 353 -20.01 -19.62 -44.51
CA GLN A 353 -18.65 -20.20 -44.55
C GLN A 353 -17.54 -19.16 -44.43
N LEU A 354 -17.71 -17.99 -45.07
CA LEU A 354 -16.75 -16.89 -45.00
C LEU A 354 -16.51 -16.40 -43.55
N GLU A 355 -17.55 -16.43 -42.71
CA GLU A 355 -17.48 -16.02 -41.31
C GLU A 355 -16.79 -17.09 -40.45
N LEU A 356 -17.08 -18.38 -40.70
CA LEU A 356 -16.42 -19.50 -40.03
C LEU A 356 -14.91 -19.51 -40.32
N ASP A 357 -14.51 -19.31 -41.58
CA ASP A 357 -13.11 -19.23 -42.00
C ASP A 357 -12.38 -18.02 -41.38
N TYR A 358 -13.10 -16.94 -41.10
CA TYR A 358 -12.56 -15.77 -40.40
C TYR A 358 -12.38 -16.04 -38.91
N ILE A 359 -13.37 -16.65 -38.25
CA ILE A 359 -13.32 -17.04 -36.84
C ILE A 359 -12.21 -18.06 -36.59
N GLU A 360 -12.04 -19.06 -37.46
CA GLU A 360 -10.95 -20.04 -37.35
C GLU A 360 -9.56 -19.40 -37.46
N ARG A 361 -9.39 -18.43 -38.37
CA ARG A 361 -8.12 -17.71 -38.51
C ARG A 361 -7.80 -16.89 -37.27
N LEU A 362 -8.82 -16.28 -36.66
CA LEU A 362 -8.66 -15.57 -35.40
C LEU A 362 -8.25 -16.54 -34.29
N LEU A 363 -8.91 -17.70 -34.17
CA LEU A 363 -8.57 -18.72 -33.18
C LEU A 363 -7.18 -19.35 -33.36
N ARG A 364 -6.59 -19.34 -34.57
CA ARG A 364 -5.21 -19.82 -34.82
C ARG A 364 -4.13 -18.76 -34.51
N ARG A 365 -4.50 -17.49 -34.41
CA ARG A 365 -3.57 -16.36 -34.15
C ARG A 365 -3.42 -16.02 -32.67
N PHE A 366 -4.38 -16.45 -31.85
CA PHE A 366 -4.24 -16.51 -30.40
C PHE A 366 -3.63 -17.86 -30.00
#